data_AF-A0A962VC44-F1
#
_entry.id   AF-A0A962VC44-F1
#
_cell.length_a   1.000
_cell.length_b   1.000
_cell.length_c   1.000
_cell.angle_alpha   90.00
_cell.angle_beta   90.00
_cell.angle_gamma   90.00
#
_symmetry.space_group_name_H-M   'P 1'
#
loop_
_entity.id
_entity.type
_entity.pdbx_description
1 polymer ?
#
loop_
_entity_poly.entity_id
_entity_poly.type
_entity_poly.pdbx_seq_one_letter_code
_entity_poly.pdbx_strand_id
1 'polypeptide(L)'
;DAEGLELRRVRLQLNEPTRNGETTVYLLTSLPAPAASAARVAELYLTRWTVETAFLRLTVALRCEIDTLGYPRAALFGFAVAAVAFNVLAVVKAALRQVHGVEVIEQSVSSYYLSTEMANLAEALKTVLDPEDWSVFQALSTAVMAAWLLELAGRVNLRKYRKHPRGPKKASPKRKHDPQRPHVSVARILNERKVQRKTKSP
;
A
#
# COMPACT_ATOMS: atom_id res chain seq x y z
N ASP A 1 -16.78 4.36 -39.22
CA ASP A 1 -16.58 5.74 -38.74
C ASP A 1 -16.30 5.72 -37.25
N ALA A 2 -15.11 6.15 -36.82
CA ALA A 2 -14.80 6.25 -35.40
C ALA A 2 -15.33 7.59 -34.89
N GLU A 3 -16.44 7.57 -34.16
CA GLU A 3 -16.92 8.76 -33.43
C GLU A 3 -15.84 9.22 -32.46
N GLY A 4 -15.38 10.47 -32.62
CA GLY A 4 -14.44 11.08 -31.69
C GLY A 4 -15.12 11.38 -30.36
N LEU A 5 -14.44 11.11 -29.25
CA LEU A 5 -14.91 11.47 -27.91
C LEU A 5 -14.49 12.90 -27.57
N GLU A 6 -15.46 13.81 -27.40
CA GLU A 6 -15.19 15.17 -26.92
C GLU A 6 -14.84 15.16 -25.43
N LEU A 7 -13.69 15.74 -25.08
CA LEU A 7 -13.17 15.77 -23.71
C LEU A 7 -12.79 17.18 -23.29
N ARG A 8 -13.10 17.53 -22.05
CA ARG A 8 -12.64 18.76 -21.41
C ARG A 8 -11.18 18.58 -20.96
N ARG A 9 -10.32 19.53 -21.34
CA ARG A 9 -8.93 19.60 -20.88
C ARG A 9 -8.79 20.53 -19.68
N VAL A 10 -8.33 19.99 -18.55
CA VAL A 10 -7.93 20.75 -17.36
C VAL A 10 -6.42 20.87 -17.34
N ARG A 11 -5.91 22.12 -17.30
CA ARG A 11 -4.49 22.42 -17.17
C ARG A 11 -4.17 22.74 -15.71
N LEU A 12 -3.19 22.05 -15.15
CA LEU A 12 -2.68 22.26 -13.80
C LEU A 12 -1.26 22.79 -13.89
N GLN A 13 -1.04 23.97 -13.33
CA GLN A 13 0.30 24.53 -13.15
C GLN A 13 0.84 24.08 -11.79
N LEU A 14 2.02 23.48 -11.77
CA LEU A 14 2.65 23.01 -10.54
C LEU A 14 3.50 24.13 -9.93
N ASN A 15 3.48 24.22 -8.60
CA ASN A 15 4.35 25.14 -7.85
C ASN A 15 5.82 24.71 -7.91
N GLU A 16 6.06 23.39 -7.91
CA GLU A 16 7.38 22.79 -8.06
C GLU A 16 7.37 21.86 -9.29
N PRO A 17 8.47 21.81 -10.07
CA PRO A 17 8.57 20.91 -11.20
C PRO A 17 8.45 19.42 -10.79
N THR A 18 7.95 18.58 -11.69
CA THR A 18 8.03 17.12 -11.49
C THR A 18 9.48 16.65 -11.47
N ARG A 19 9.71 15.37 -11.11
CA ARG A 19 11.04 14.74 -11.20
C ARG A 19 11.69 14.89 -12.58
N ASN A 20 10.87 15.03 -13.63
CA ASN A 20 11.33 15.17 -15.01
C ASN A 20 11.43 16.63 -15.47
N GLY A 21 11.21 17.61 -14.58
CA GLY A 21 11.29 19.04 -14.87
C GLY A 21 10.02 19.65 -15.45
N GLU A 22 8.91 18.91 -15.52
CA GLU A 22 7.64 19.42 -16.06
C GLU A 22 6.96 20.34 -15.04
N THR A 23 6.43 21.46 -15.50
CA THR A 23 5.71 22.42 -14.63
C THR A 23 4.21 22.43 -14.87
N THR A 24 3.72 21.61 -15.81
CA THR A 24 2.31 21.55 -16.19
C THR A 24 1.85 20.11 -16.33
N VAL A 25 0.68 19.80 -15.76
CA VAL A 25 -0.03 18.53 -15.94
C VAL A 25 -1.35 18.82 -16.65
N TYR A 26 -1.73 17.96 -17.60
CA TYR A 26 -3.02 18.03 -18.27
C TYR A 26 -3.87 16.83 -17.87
N LEU A 27 -5.12 17.09 -17.47
CA LEU A 27 -6.13 16.07 -17.25
C LEU A 27 -7.19 16.18 -18.34
N LEU A 28 -7.60 15.05 -18.91
CA LEU A 28 -8.73 14.97 -19.82
C LEU A 28 -9.89 14.33 -19.07
N THR A 29 -11.08 14.93 -19.16
CA THR A 29 -12.28 14.43 -18.48
C THR A 29 -13.51 14.61 -19.35
N SER A 30 -14.41 13.62 -19.30
CA SER A 30 -15.77 13.72 -19.87
C SER A 30 -16.73 14.46 -18.94
N LEU A 31 -16.29 14.85 -17.73
CA LEU A 31 -17.13 15.57 -16.79
C LEU A 31 -17.36 17.01 -17.26
N PRO A 32 -18.63 17.44 -17.42
CA PRO A 32 -18.93 18.81 -17.83
C PRO A 32 -18.61 19.79 -16.69
N ALA A 33 -18.34 21.04 -17.06
CA ALA A 33 -17.94 22.08 -16.09
C ALA A 33 -18.95 22.31 -14.94
N PRO A 34 -20.27 22.24 -15.15
CA PRO A 34 -21.25 22.35 -14.06
C PRO A 34 -21.22 21.19 -13.07
N ALA A 35 -20.82 19.98 -13.49
CA ALA A 35 -20.77 18.81 -12.62
C ALA A 35 -19.53 18.78 -11.72
N ALA A 36 -18.39 19.27 -12.24
CA ALA A 36 -17.16 19.37 -11.47
C ALA A 36 -16.29 20.53 -11.95
N SER A 37 -15.85 21.37 -11.01
CA SER A 37 -14.85 22.41 -11.28
C SER A 37 -13.51 21.78 -11.67
N ALA A 38 -12.65 22.56 -12.34
CA ALA A 38 -11.31 22.11 -12.71
C ALA A 38 -10.48 21.70 -11.48
N ALA A 39 -10.58 22.48 -10.39
CA ALA A 39 -9.94 22.18 -9.11
C ALA A 39 -10.45 20.86 -8.53
N ARG A 40 -11.77 20.64 -8.55
CA ARG A 40 -12.36 19.41 -8.03
C ARG A 40 -11.92 18.17 -8.81
N VAL A 41 -11.85 18.27 -10.14
CA VAL A 41 -11.33 17.19 -10.99
C VAL A 41 -9.88 16.87 -10.63
N ALA A 42 -9.05 17.89 -10.42
CA ALA A 42 -7.65 17.71 -10.05
C ALA A 42 -7.48 17.06 -8.67
N GLU A 43 -8.23 17.51 -7.66
CA GLU A 43 -8.25 16.91 -6.32
C GLU A 43 -8.66 15.44 -6.37
N LEU A 44 -9.72 15.10 -7.11
CA LEU A 44 -10.15 13.72 -7.28
C LEU A 44 -9.08 12.89 -7.98
N TYR A 45 -8.42 13.44 -9.01
CA TYR A 45 -7.36 12.74 -9.70
C TYR A 45 -6.15 12.45 -8.78
N LEU A 46 -5.84 13.32 -7.83
CA LEU A 46 -4.80 13.04 -6.82
C LEU A 46 -5.14 11.81 -5.97
N THR A 47 -6.43 11.57 -5.70
CA THR A 47 -6.84 10.37 -4.95
C THR A 47 -6.60 9.07 -5.71
N ARG A 48 -6.32 9.09 -7.03
CA ARG A 48 -5.98 7.90 -7.82
C ARG A 48 -4.78 7.14 -7.25
N TRP A 49 -3.85 7.83 -6.59
CA TRP A 49 -2.69 7.19 -5.93
C TRP A 49 -3.08 6.19 -4.83
N THR A 50 -4.30 6.27 -4.31
CA THR A 50 -4.83 5.28 -3.36
C THR A 50 -4.85 3.88 -3.96
N VAL A 51 -5.05 3.76 -5.28
CA VAL A 51 -5.01 2.48 -6.02
C VAL A 51 -3.60 1.89 -5.98
N GLU A 52 -2.57 2.66 -6.29
CA GLU A 52 -1.18 2.18 -6.22
C GLU A 52 -0.80 1.74 -4.81
N THR A 53 -1.27 2.48 -3.80
CA THR A 53 -1.07 2.11 -2.39
C THR A 53 -1.78 0.79 -2.05
N ALA A 54 -2.97 0.54 -2.60
CA ALA A 54 -3.69 -0.72 -2.44
C ALA A 54 -2.96 -1.88 -3.13
N PHE A 55 -2.51 -1.71 -4.38
CA PHE A 55 -1.73 -2.72 -5.10
C PHE A 55 -0.42 -3.04 -4.40
N LEU A 56 0.30 -2.03 -3.90
CA LEU A 56 1.50 -2.26 -3.11
C LEU A 56 1.21 -3.14 -1.88
N ARG A 57 0.09 -2.89 -1.17
CA ARG A 57 -0.33 -3.70 -0.01
C ARG A 57 -0.70 -5.13 -0.43
N LEU A 58 -1.43 -5.30 -1.52
CA LEU A 58 -1.75 -6.62 -2.08
C LEU A 58 -0.49 -7.42 -2.39
N THR A 59 0.50 -6.79 -3.02
CA THR A 59 1.78 -7.42 -3.36
C THR A 59 2.60 -7.76 -2.11
N VAL A 60 2.83 -6.78 -1.23
CA VAL A 60 3.81 -6.96 -0.13
C VAL A 60 3.25 -7.65 1.11
N ALA A 61 1.96 -7.46 1.42
CA ALA A 61 1.35 -7.96 2.66
C ALA A 61 0.52 -9.23 2.44
N LEU A 62 -0.08 -9.38 1.26
CA LEU A 62 -0.95 -10.51 0.92
C LEU A 62 -0.37 -11.42 -0.16
N ARG A 63 0.79 -11.07 -0.75
CA ARG A 63 1.49 -11.86 -1.78
C ARG A 63 0.54 -12.27 -2.91
N CYS A 64 -0.19 -11.29 -3.46
CA CYS A 64 -1.18 -11.51 -4.51
C CYS A 64 -0.59 -12.10 -5.81
N GLU A 65 0.73 -12.05 -5.97
CA GLU A 65 1.49 -12.71 -7.02
C GLU A 65 2.39 -13.76 -6.38
N ILE A 66 2.13 -15.04 -6.67
CA ILE A 66 2.88 -16.17 -6.12
C ILE A 66 3.97 -16.53 -7.13
N ASP A 67 5.24 -16.35 -6.75
CA ASP A 67 6.41 -16.48 -7.63
C ASP A 67 6.47 -17.79 -8.44
N THR A 68 5.96 -18.89 -7.88
CA THR A 68 6.03 -20.23 -8.48
C THR A 68 4.74 -20.65 -9.19
N LEU A 69 3.69 -19.82 -9.20
CA LEU A 69 2.39 -20.17 -9.74
C LEU A 69 2.28 -19.79 -11.23
N GLY A 70 2.83 -20.66 -12.09
CA GLY A 70 2.89 -20.45 -13.55
C GLY A 70 1.60 -20.72 -14.35
N TYR A 71 0.46 -20.94 -13.68
CA TYR A 71 -0.83 -21.25 -14.33
C TYR A 71 -1.73 -20.01 -14.34
N PRO A 72 -2.05 -19.40 -15.51
CA PRO A 72 -2.77 -18.13 -15.56
C PRO A 72 -4.11 -18.11 -14.81
N ARG A 73 -4.88 -19.21 -14.90
CA ARG A 73 -6.16 -19.35 -14.19
C ARG A 73 -5.97 -19.40 -12.67
N ALA A 74 -4.94 -20.09 -12.19
CA ALA A 74 -4.64 -20.18 -10.76
C ALA A 74 -4.08 -18.85 -10.24
N ALA A 75 -3.25 -18.17 -11.02
CA ALA A 75 -2.73 -16.84 -10.69
C ALA A 75 -3.87 -15.82 -10.54
N LEU A 76 -4.83 -15.80 -11.48
CA LEU A 76 -6.01 -14.94 -11.39
C LEU A 76 -6.85 -15.24 -10.16
N PHE A 77 -7.06 -16.52 -9.84
CA PHE A 77 -7.77 -16.93 -8.65
C PHE A 77 -7.05 -16.48 -7.36
N GLY A 78 -5.73 -16.69 -7.27
CA GLY A 78 -4.92 -16.24 -6.14
C GLY A 78 -4.97 -14.73 -5.95
N PHE A 79 -4.89 -13.97 -7.04
CA PHE A 79 -5.08 -12.51 -7.01
C PHE A 79 -6.47 -12.12 -6.50
N ALA A 80 -7.53 -12.76 -6.99
CA ALA A 80 -8.90 -12.48 -6.56
C ALA A 80 -9.11 -12.76 -5.05
N VAL A 81 -8.56 -13.86 -4.54
CA VAL A 81 -8.58 -14.18 -3.10
C VAL A 81 -7.82 -13.12 -2.30
N ALA A 82 -6.65 -12.68 -2.78
CA ALA A 82 -5.91 -11.59 -2.14
C ALA A 82 -6.71 -10.28 -2.11
N ALA A 83 -7.46 -9.95 -3.17
CA ALA A 83 -8.34 -8.79 -3.20
C ALA A 83 -9.47 -8.87 -2.15
N VAL A 84 -10.08 -10.04 -1.97
CA VAL A 84 -11.07 -10.26 -0.91
C VAL A 84 -10.44 -10.11 0.47
N ALA A 85 -9.28 -10.71 0.71
CA ALA A 85 -8.54 -10.58 1.97
C ALA A 85 -8.16 -9.12 2.26
N PHE A 86 -7.82 -8.34 1.23
CA PHE A 86 -7.56 -6.92 1.35
C PHE A 86 -8.79 -6.13 1.82
N ASN A 87 -9.98 -6.47 1.34
CA ASN A 87 -11.23 -5.85 1.80
C ASN A 87 -11.48 -6.12 3.29
N VAL A 88 -11.23 -7.35 3.75
CA VAL A 88 -11.31 -7.68 5.18
C VAL A 88 -10.32 -6.83 5.99
N LEU A 89 -9.07 -6.74 5.56
CA LEU A 89 -8.06 -5.89 6.21
C LEU A 89 -8.46 -4.41 6.19
N ALA A 90 -9.11 -3.94 5.13
CA ALA A 90 -9.61 -2.57 5.02
C ALA A 90 -10.71 -2.28 6.05
N VAL A 91 -11.61 -3.22 6.30
CA VAL A 91 -12.64 -3.13 7.35
C VAL A 91 -12.00 -3.08 8.74
N VAL A 92 -11.05 -3.97 9.03
CA VAL A 92 -10.30 -3.97 10.30
C VAL A 92 -9.60 -2.63 10.50
N LYS A 93 -8.92 -2.12 9.46
CA LYS A 93 -8.27 -0.80 9.52
C LYS A 93 -9.29 0.33 9.70
N ALA A 94 -10.46 0.24 9.10
CA ALA A 94 -11.51 1.26 9.27
C ALA A 94 -11.99 1.33 10.73
N ALA A 95 -12.24 0.18 11.36
CA ALA A 95 -12.60 0.11 12.78
C ALA A 95 -11.48 0.69 13.67
N LEU A 96 -10.23 0.33 13.40
CA LEU A 96 -9.08 0.89 14.12
C LEU A 96 -8.95 2.41 13.95
N ARG A 97 -9.17 2.94 12.74
CA ARG A 97 -9.13 4.40 12.48
C ARG A 97 -10.22 5.13 13.25
N GLN A 98 -11.40 4.54 13.33
CA GLN A 98 -12.52 5.13 14.05
C GLN A 98 -12.24 5.27 15.54
N VAL A 99 -11.56 4.29 16.14
CA VAL A 99 -11.28 4.27 17.59
C VAL A 99 -10.01 5.04 17.95
N HIS A 100 -8.95 4.91 17.15
CA HIS A 100 -7.60 5.41 17.49
C HIS A 100 -7.15 6.62 16.67
N GLY A 101 -7.97 7.08 15.72
CA GLY A 101 -7.66 8.18 14.81
C GLY A 101 -7.02 7.74 13.49
N VAL A 102 -7.34 8.47 12.41
CA VAL A 102 -6.89 8.16 11.05
C VAL A 102 -5.38 8.26 10.93
N GLU A 103 -4.81 9.35 11.45
CA GLU A 103 -3.39 9.68 11.37
C GLU A 103 -2.55 8.62 12.09
N VAL A 104 -2.96 8.25 13.31
CA VAL A 104 -2.27 7.25 14.13
C VAL A 104 -2.19 5.92 13.38
N ILE A 105 -3.30 5.43 12.84
CA ILE A 105 -3.32 4.13 12.16
C ILE A 105 -2.54 4.16 10.85
N GLU A 106 -2.72 5.16 10.00
CA GLU A 106 -2.01 5.21 8.71
C GLU A 106 -0.50 5.44 8.88
N GLN A 107 -0.05 6.14 9.91
CA GLN A 107 1.38 6.36 10.15
C GLN A 107 2.04 5.24 10.95
N SER A 108 1.36 4.71 11.96
CA SER A 108 1.99 3.82 12.94
C SER A 108 1.69 2.33 12.73
N VAL A 109 0.60 1.93 12.07
CA VAL A 109 0.21 0.50 12.00
C VAL A 109 0.62 -0.16 10.68
N SER A 110 1.37 -1.26 10.79
CA SER A 110 1.86 -2.04 9.68
C SER A 110 0.82 -3.04 9.18
N SER A 111 0.31 -2.82 7.95
CA SER A 111 -0.55 -3.79 7.27
C SER A 111 0.10 -5.17 7.10
N TYR A 112 1.43 -5.23 6.98
CA TYR A 112 2.19 -6.48 6.90
C TYR A 112 2.11 -7.29 8.21
N TYR A 113 2.25 -6.63 9.37
CA TYR A 113 2.16 -7.33 10.65
C TYR A 113 0.73 -7.79 10.95
N LEU A 114 -0.27 -7.00 10.56
CA LEU A 114 -1.67 -7.42 10.64
C LEU A 114 -1.95 -8.65 9.77
N SER A 115 -1.54 -8.65 8.50
CA SER A 115 -1.78 -9.80 7.62
C SER A 115 -1.03 -11.06 8.07
N THR A 116 0.20 -10.89 8.58
CA THR A 116 0.99 -12.00 9.13
C THR A 116 0.33 -12.59 10.38
N GLU A 117 -0.19 -11.75 11.27
CA GLU A 117 -0.93 -12.23 12.45
C GLU A 117 -2.19 -13.00 12.05
N MET A 118 -2.96 -12.50 11.09
CA MET A 118 -4.15 -13.19 10.57
C MET A 118 -3.79 -14.57 10.00
N ALA A 119 -2.70 -14.66 9.23
CA ALA A 119 -2.22 -15.93 8.68
C ALA A 119 -1.78 -16.91 9.78
N ASN A 120 -1.04 -16.41 10.78
CA ASN A 120 -0.55 -17.24 11.89
C ASN A 120 -1.68 -17.77 12.78
N LEU A 121 -2.75 -16.99 12.97
CA LEU A 121 -3.89 -17.38 13.80
C LEU A 121 -4.92 -18.24 13.07
N ALA A 122 -4.91 -18.27 11.73
CA ALA A 122 -5.90 -19.00 10.94
C ALA A 122 -5.95 -20.50 11.31
N GLU A 123 -4.79 -21.15 11.46
CA GLU A 123 -4.73 -22.58 11.83
C GLU A 123 -5.13 -22.83 13.30
N ALA A 124 -4.77 -21.92 14.20
CA ALA A 124 -5.20 -22.00 15.59
C ALA A 124 -6.72 -21.88 15.71
N LEU A 125 -7.33 -20.95 14.98
CA LEU A 125 -8.79 -20.77 14.96
C LEU A 125 -9.51 -22.00 14.41
N LYS A 126 -8.99 -22.62 13.34
CA LYS A 126 -9.54 -23.87 12.79
C LYS A 126 -9.45 -25.05 13.77
N THR A 127 -8.49 -25.03 14.69
CA THR A 127 -8.30 -26.09 15.68
C THR A 127 -9.22 -25.91 16.89
N VAL A 128 -9.55 -24.66 17.23
CA VAL A 128 -10.28 -24.31 18.45
C VAL A 128 -11.78 -24.13 18.21
N LEU A 129 -12.18 -23.78 16.98
CA LEU A 129 -13.57 -23.44 16.64
C LEU A 129 -14.15 -24.44 15.64
N ASP A 130 -15.40 -24.81 15.89
CA ASP A 130 -16.20 -25.62 14.98
C ASP A 130 -16.99 -24.73 14.01
N PRO A 131 -17.47 -25.24 12.86
CA PRO A 131 -18.27 -24.47 11.91
C PRO A 131 -19.51 -23.79 12.53
N GLU A 132 -20.12 -24.43 13.52
CA GLU A 132 -21.31 -23.96 14.23
C GLU A 132 -21.04 -22.71 15.07
N ASP A 133 -19.81 -22.52 15.56
CA ASP A 133 -19.40 -21.33 16.33
C ASP A 133 -19.49 -20.06 15.48
N TRP A 134 -19.39 -20.19 14.15
CA TRP A 134 -19.51 -19.07 13.21
C TRP A 134 -20.96 -18.69 12.88
N SER A 135 -21.94 -19.52 13.28
CA SER A 135 -23.35 -19.32 12.95
C SER A 135 -23.90 -17.98 13.45
N VAL A 136 -23.40 -17.50 14.59
CA VAL A 136 -23.79 -16.20 15.16
C VAL A 136 -23.63 -15.06 14.16
N PHE A 137 -22.57 -15.07 13.34
CA PHE A 137 -22.27 -14.01 12.38
C PHE A 137 -23.21 -14.01 11.16
N GLN A 138 -23.93 -15.10 10.90
CA GLN A 138 -24.87 -15.19 9.78
C GLN A 138 -26.14 -14.37 10.00
N ALA A 139 -26.55 -14.20 11.26
CA ALA A 139 -27.76 -13.46 11.64
C ALA A 139 -27.49 -12.02 12.09
N LEU A 140 -26.21 -11.63 12.23
CA LEU A 140 -25.87 -10.28 12.69
C LEU A 140 -26.23 -9.23 11.63
N SER A 141 -26.91 -8.17 12.08
CA SER A 141 -27.06 -6.97 11.27
C SER A 141 -25.72 -6.26 11.10
N THR A 142 -25.59 -5.48 10.03
CA THR A 142 -24.39 -4.68 9.77
C THR A 142 -24.06 -3.73 10.92
N ALA A 143 -25.08 -3.16 11.58
CA ALA A 143 -24.89 -2.26 12.71
C ALA A 143 -24.30 -2.97 13.93
N VAL A 144 -24.78 -4.18 14.26
CA VAL A 144 -24.26 -4.97 15.38
C VAL A 144 -22.84 -5.45 15.09
N MET A 145 -22.58 -5.92 13.86
CA MET A 145 -21.22 -6.28 13.43
C MET A 145 -20.25 -5.10 13.56
N ALA A 146 -20.66 -3.90 13.11
CA ALA A 146 -19.83 -2.71 13.21
C ALA A 146 -19.55 -2.32 14.67
N ALA A 147 -20.57 -2.35 15.54
CA ALA A 147 -20.40 -2.07 16.96
C ALA A 147 -19.41 -3.04 17.62
N TRP A 148 -19.54 -4.34 17.32
CA TRP A 148 -18.63 -5.37 17.82
C TRP A 148 -17.19 -5.18 17.33
N LEU A 149 -16.99 -4.86 16.05
CA LEU A 149 -15.67 -4.55 15.50
C LEU A 149 -15.02 -3.33 16.16
N LEU A 150 -15.80 -2.30 16.48
CA LEU A 150 -15.32 -1.11 17.19
C LEU A 150 -14.94 -1.43 18.64
N GLU A 151 -15.74 -2.25 19.33
CA GLU A 151 -15.42 -2.73 20.67
C GLU A 151 -14.10 -3.51 20.68
N LEU A 152 -13.92 -4.45 19.75
CA LEU A 152 -12.67 -5.19 19.60
C LEU A 152 -11.51 -4.26 19.26
N ALA A 153 -11.70 -3.31 18.36
CA ALA A 153 -10.68 -2.33 17.98
C ALA A 153 -10.17 -1.53 19.20
N GLY A 154 -11.04 -1.21 20.16
CA GLY A 154 -10.66 -0.54 21.41
C GLY A 154 -9.75 -1.38 22.32
N ARG A 155 -9.77 -2.71 22.18
CA ARG A 155 -8.97 -3.64 22.98
C ARG A 155 -7.62 -3.99 22.33
N VAL A 156 -7.39 -3.56 21.08
CA VAL A 156 -6.18 -3.91 20.34
C VAL A 156 -4.93 -3.21 20.90
N ASN A 157 -3.89 -3.99 21.18
CA ASN A 157 -2.57 -3.45 21.50
C ASN A 157 -1.80 -3.02 20.24
N LEU A 158 -1.94 -1.76 19.84
CA LEU A 158 -1.31 -1.20 18.63
C LEU A 158 0.22 -1.31 18.62
N ARG A 159 0.88 -1.41 19.79
CA ARG A 159 2.34 -1.49 19.87
C ARG A 159 2.88 -2.73 19.17
N LYS A 160 2.13 -3.84 19.17
CA LYS A 160 2.50 -5.10 18.49
C LYS A 160 2.61 -4.92 16.98
N TYR A 161 1.86 -3.98 16.40
CA TYR A 161 1.74 -3.81 14.95
C TYR A 161 2.47 -2.56 14.45
N ARG A 162 3.36 -1.98 15.24
CA ARG A 162 4.01 -0.71 14.91
C ARG A 162 4.89 -0.84 13.66
N LYS A 163 4.80 0.12 12.74
CA LYS A 163 5.75 0.27 11.63
C LYS A 163 7.12 0.62 12.18
N HIS A 164 8.15 0.10 11.52
CA HIS A 164 9.53 0.53 11.72
C HIS A 164 9.94 1.40 10.53
N PRO A 165 9.63 2.71 10.56
CA PRO A 165 9.93 3.59 9.45
C PRO A 165 11.45 3.61 9.23
N ARG A 166 11.85 3.35 7.99
CA ARG A 166 13.24 3.52 7.60
C ARG A 166 13.50 5.02 7.44
N GLY A 167 14.59 5.52 8.03
CA GLY A 167 15.04 6.88 7.79
C GLY A 167 15.31 7.14 6.30
N PRO A 168 15.43 8.41 5.88
CA PRO A 168 15.66 8.80 4.49
C PRO A 168 16.76 7.96 3.84
N LYS A 169 16.53 7.52 2.61
CA LYS A 169 17.55 6.76 1.87
C LYS A 169 18.78 7.63 1.73
N LYS A 170 19.90 7.19 2.31
CA LYS A 170 21.19 7.89 2.17
C LYS A 170 21.50 8.05 0.68
N ALA A 171 21.89 9.26 0.28
CA ALA A 171 22.29 9.51 -1.10
C ALA A 171 23.35 8.49 -1.52
N SER A 172 23.08 7.78 -2.60
CA SER A 172 24.08 6.88 -3.17
C SER A 172 25.28 7.73 -3.59
N PRO A 173 26.52 7.39 -3.19
CA PRO A 173 27.68 8.09 -3.69
C PRO A 173 27.70 8.02 -5.22
N LYS A 174 28.04 9.13 -5.87
CA LYS A 174 28.15 9.20 -7.33
C LYS A 174 29.08 8.09 -7.81
N ARG A 175 28.61 7.28 -8.77
CA ARG A 175 29.45 6.26 -9.40
C ARG A 175 30.54 7.01 -10.17
N LYS A 176 31.80 6.80 -9.82
CA LYS A 176 32.93 7.22 -10.66
C LYS A 176 32.99 6.24 -11.83
N HIS A 177 32.59 6.70 -13.01
CA HIS A 177 32.77 5.96 -14.25
C HIS A 177 34.14 6.30 -14.80
N ASP A 178 35.01 5.29 -14.91
CA ASP A 178 36.31 5.40 -15.56
C ASP A 178 36.22 4.69 -16.93
N PRO A 179 36.26 5.44 -18.06
CA PRO A 179 36.20 4.85 -19.39
C PRO A 179 37.33 3.83 -19.68
N GLN A 180 38.48 3.96 -19.03
CA GLN A 180 39.61 3.03 -19.19
C GLN A 180 39.44 1.76 -18.35
N ARG A 181 38.59 1.80 -17.32
CA ARG A 181 38.29 0.68 -16.42
C ARG A 181 36.79 0.61 -16.15
N PRO A 182 35.98 0.21 -17.15
CA PRO A 182 34.53 0.18 -17.03
C PRO A 182 34.04 -0.89 -16.04
N HIS A 183 34.85 -1.94 -15.82
CA HIS A 183 34.54 -3.01 -14.88
C HIS A 183 35.13 -2.75 -13.50
N VAL A 184 34.28 -2.79 -12.48
CA VAL A 184 34.69 -2.67 -11.07
C VAL A 184 34.26 -3.89 -10.28
N SER A 185 35.14 -4.39 -9.41
CA SER A 185 34.82 -5.48 -8.49
C SER A 185 33.91 -4.97 -7.37
N VAL A 186 32.66 -5.45 -7.35
CA VAL A 186 31.68 -5.12 -6.31
C VAL A 186 32.20 -5.53 -4.93
N ALA A 187 32.85 -6.70 -4.83
CA ALA A 187 33.42 -7.19 -3.58
C ALA A 187 34.48 -6.23 -3.00
N ARG A 188 35.37 -5.72 -3.86
CA ARG A 188 36.40 -4.75 -3.47
C ARG A 188 35.79 -3.44 -2.95
N ILE A 189 34.82 -2.89 -3.68
CA ILE A 189 34.11 -1.66 -3.28
C ILE A 189 33.38 -1.83 -1.93
N LEU A 190 32.76 -2.99 -1.71
CA LEU A 190 32.06 -3.27 -0.45
C LEU A 190 33.04 -3.40 0.72
N ASN A 191 34.21 -4.01 0.51
CA ASN A 191 35.25 -4.11 1.55
C ASN A 191 35.85 -2.74 1.88
N GLU A 192 36.17 -1.92 0.89
CA GLU A 192 36.64 -0.54 1.09
C GLU A 192 35.62 0.29 1.89
N ARG A 193 34.32 0.13 1.60
CA ARG A 193 33.24 0.78 2.38
C ARG A 193 33.12 0.27 3.81
N LYS A 194 33.34 -1.04 4.06
CA LYS A 194 33.36 -1.60 5.42
C LYS A 194 34.50 -1.01 6.24
N VAL A 195 35.69 -0.86 5.65
CA VAL A 195 36.87 -0.25 6.28
C VAL A 195 36.60 1.23 6.60
N GLN A 196 36.10 2.01 5.63
CA GLN A 196 35.76 3.43 5.83
C GLN A 196 34.66 3.67 6.87
N ARG A 197 33.75 2.70 7.05
CA ARG A 197 32.68 2.78 8.05
C ARG A 197 33.19 2.46 9.45
N LYS A 198 34.20 1.60 9.59
CA LYS A 198 34.90 1.35 10.87
C LYS A 198 35.74 2.55 11.32
N THR A 199 36.35 3.29 10.40
CA THR A 199 37.16 4.48 10.71
C THR A 199 36.36 5.75 10.97
N LYS A 200 35.04 5.77 10.69
CA LYS A 200 34.15 6.92 10.89
C LYS A 200 33.17 6.79 12.07
N SER A 201 33.18 5.68 12.79
CA SER A 201 32.47 5.56 14.07
C SER A 201 33.47 5.89 15.19
N PRO A 202 33.20 6.88 16.07
CA PRO A 202 33.90 6.94 17.35
C PRO A 202 33.63 5.67 18.18
#